data_AF-A0AAU5D4A3-F1
#
_entry.id   AF-A0AAU5D4A3-F1
#
_cell.length_a   1.000
_cell.length_b   1.000
_cell.length_c   1.000
_cell.angle_alpha   90.00
_cell.angle_beta   90.00
_cell.angle_gamma   90.00
#
_symmetry.space_group_name_H-M   'P 1'
#
loop_
_entity.id
_entity.type
_entity.pdbx_description
1 polymer ?
#
loop_
_entity_poly.entity_id
_entity_poly.type
_entity_poly.pdbx_seq_one_letter_code
_entity_poly.pdbx_strand_id
1 'polypeptide(L)'
;MKWLRRAVPALLLAPLLAACGGDEDQGAAVFGKPLAQQLKAAVAETRAAGSARFTATVEYNSPTTTARHLATGTLDFARGTAQAELTREVPADFPADAAPRLDRNGVTYPQTLATAGADVYARGVDGVWLHWPAAARAALDPKGDAAVSLHAPGRVLPFGGTLAELVAAAVPQQEPIRREDGGREYAATVPLGRAQDLLPSRIGPKTDSKAYLEEPLPLTVVLDARGRLLSADVDMVLVLEQMNGSSHQSMQGLPGVTGLHATLTMAGYGEPAGHRSPAGPRTADARRSATDTFSLRKGTCAVPTAGLGDATRVRVVGCDRRHTMRFFAQGATEDAGQVTPAQFTENTCAGPYAQVPAAWRRGAEKAYGQTLRIDMGSFKFRFDGNGEITGPPPKTAMDVACYVSTP
;
A
#
# COMPACT_ATOMS: atom_id res chain seq x y z
N MET A 1 1.97 -77.02 50.96
CA MET A 1 2.57 -76.00 50.06
C MET A 1 1.54 -75.58 49.02
N LYS A 2 1.25 -74.27 48.95
CA LYS A 2 0.76 -73.48 47.78
C LYS A 2 -0.51 -74.01 47.04
N TRP A 3 -1.71 -73.56 47.45
CA TRP A 3 -2.46 -72.39 46.94
C TRP A 3 -3.29 -72.66 45.65
N LEU A 4 -4.59 -72.90 45.82
CA LEU A 4 -5.63 -72.65 44.81
C LEU A 4 -5.81 -71.14 44.66
N ARG A 5 -5.68 -70.59 43.44
CA ARG A 5 -6.16 -69.24 43.12
C ARG A 5 -7.39 -69.30 42.23
N ARG A 6 -8.48 -68.74 42.76
CA ARG A 6 -9.77 -68.49 42.13
C ARG A 6 -9.62 -67.55 40.93
N ALA A 7 -10.36 -67.86 39.87
CA ALA A 7 -10.69 -66.93 38.80
C ALA A 7 -11.76 -65.94 39.30
N VAL A 8 -11.56 -64.66 39.01
CA VAL A 8 -12.57 -63.59 39.12
C VAL A 8 -12.56 -62.89 37.76
N PRO A 9 -13.69 -62.78 37.05
CA PRO A 9 -13.76 -61.94 35.87
C PRO A 9 -13.98 -60.50 36.34
N ALA A 10 -13.02 -59.62 36.05
CA ALA A 10 -13.20 -58.19 36.24
C ALA A 10 -14.11 -57.65 35.13
N LEU A 11 -15.33 -57.25 35.51
CA LEU A 11 -16.18 -56.37 34.71
C LEU A 11 -15.41 -55.05 34.49
N LEU A 12 -15.00 -54.79 33.24
CA LEU A 12 -14.58 -53.46 32.80
C LEU A 12 -15.81 -52.62 32.49
N LEU A 13 -16.27 -51.87 33.49
CA LEU A 13 -17.16 -50.73 33.31
C LEU A 13 -16.36 -49.60 32.63
N ALA A 14 -16.59 -49.41 31.33
CA ALA A 14 -16.14 -48.20 30.64
C ALA A 14 -16.98 -47.01 31.10
N PRO A 15 -16.37 -45.91 31.62
CA PRO A 15 -17.11 -44.68 31.80
C PRO A 15 -17.28 -44.03 30.42
N LEU A 16 -18.50 -44.04 29.91
CA LEU A 16 -18.95 -43.09 28.90
C LEU A 16 -18.89 -41.70 29.54
N LEU A 17 -17.73 -41.05 29.44
CA LEU A 17 -17.65 -39.60 29.58
C LEU A 17 -18.34 -39.01 28.36
N ALA A 18 -19.66 -38.87 28.48
CA ALA A 18 -20.42 -37.89 27.72
C ALA A 18 -19.81 -36.52 28.06
N ALA A 19 -18.88 -36.07 27.22
CA ALA A 19 -18.48 -34.69 27.18
C ALA A 19 -19.69 -33.88 26.72
N CYS A 20 -20.51 -33.46 27.69
CA CYS A 20 -21.36 -32.29 27.57
C CYS A 20 -20.43 -31.08 27.42
N GLY A 21 -19.82 -30.92 26.25
CA GLY A 21 -19.29 -29.65 25.80
C GLY A 21 -20.50 -28.79 25.49
N GLY A 22 -20.93 -27.98 26.46
CA GLY A 22 -21.89 -26.94 26.19
C GLY A 22 -21.38 -26.11 25.01
N ASP A 23 -22.29 -25.72 24.12
CA ASP A 23 -22.11 -24.61 23.20
C ASP A 23 -21.78 -23.36 24.03
N GLU A 24 -20.53 -23.24 24.47
CA GLU A 24 -19.93 -21.96 24.76
C GLU A 24 -20.10 -21.16 23.46
N ASP A 25 -20.94 -20.13 23.52
CA ASP A 25 -21.21 -19.23 22.40
C ASP A 25 -19.85 -18.80 21.85
N GLN A 26 -19.45 -19.38 20.71
CA GLN A 26 -18.06 -19.34 20.25
C GLN A 26 -17.59 -17.91 19.95
N GLY A 27 -18.54 -16.98 19.82
CA GLY A 27 -18.29 -15.55 19.67
C GLY A 27 -18.50 -14.74 20.95
N ALA A 28 -18.74 -15.33 22.12
CA ALA A 28 -19.03 -14.63 23.38
C ALA A 28 -17.98 -13.57 23.75
N ALA A 29 -16.72 -13.81 23.43
CA ALA A 29 -15.61 -12.87 23.64
C ALA A 29 -15.83 -11.53 22.92
N VAL A 30 -16.59 -11.54 21.82
CA VAL A 30 -16.94 -10.39 20.99
C VAL A 30 -18.41 -10.02 21.19
N PHE A 31 -19.32 -10.93 20.88
CA PHE A 31 -20.76 -10.74 20.82
C PHE A 31 -21.44 -10.59 22.18
N GLY A 32 -20.79 -11.05 23.26
CA GLY A 32 -21.22 -10.81 24.64
C GLY A 32 -20.81 -9.43 25.18
N LYS A 33 -20.01 -8.65 24.42
CA LYS A 33 -19.62 -7.29 24.82
C LYS A 33 -20.73 -6.28 24.49
N PRO A 34 -20.78 -5.13 25.19
CA PRO A 34 -21.62 -4.00 24.78
C PRO A 34 -21.36 -3.65 23.31
N LEU A 35 -22.40 -3.27 22.57
CA LEU A 35 -22.34 -3.02 21.11
C LEU A 35 -21.14 -2.14 20.70
N ALA A 36 -20.93 -1.02 21.39
CA ALA A 36 -19.83 -0.09 21.14
C ALA A 36 -18.41 -0.69 21.32
N GLN A 37 -18.28 -1.86 21.95
CA GLN A 37 -17.02 -2.55 22.17
C GLN A 37 -16.80 -3.74 21.24
N GLN A 38 -17.84 -4.19 20.51
CA GLN A 38 -17.78 -5.43 19.74
C GLN A 38 -16.74 -5.38 18.62
N LEU A 39 -16.68 -4.31 17.82
CA LEU A 39 -15.69 -4.20 16.73
C LEU A 39 -14.25 -4.12 17.24
N LYS A 40 -14.02 -3.47 18.38
CA LYS A 40 -12.71 -3.49 19.05
C LYS A 40 -12.34 -4.88 19.57
N ALA A 41 -13.30 -5.62 20.14
CA ALA A 41 -13.09 -7.00 20.58
C ALA A 41 -12.82 -7.94 19.39
N ALA A 42 -13.51 -7.73 18.27
CA ALA A 42 -13.33 -8.50 17.04
C ALA A 42 -11.90 -8.40 16.49
N VAL A 43 -11.27 -7.23 16.60
CA VAL A 43 -9.86 -7.04 16.24
C VAL A 43 -8.93 -7.91 17.11
N ALA A 44 -9.18 -7.98 18.41
CA ALA A 44 -8.39 -8.83 19.31
C ALA A 44 -8.58 -10.33 18.96
N GLU A 45 -9.82 -10.75 18.72
CA GLU A 45 -10.16 -12.13 18.36
C GLU A 45 -9.57 -12.53 16.99
N THR A 46 -9.59 -11.61 16.03
CA THR A 46 -8.95 -11.79 14.72
C THR A 46 -7.45 -12.07 14.85
N ARG A 47 -6.75 -11.36 15.76
CA ARG A 47 -5.32 -11.58 16.01
C ARG A 47 -5.06 -12.88 16.77
N ALA A 48 -5.98 -13.28 17.66
CA ALA A 48 -5.88 -14.53 18.41
C ALA A 48 -5.95 -15.78 17.53
N ALA A 49 -6.49 -15.66 16.31
CA ALA A 49 -6.55 -16.74 15.33
C ALA A 49 -5.18 -17.23 14.81
N GLY A 50 -4.08 -16.55 15.16
CA GLY A 50 -2.70 -16.96 14.86
C GLY A 50 -2.25 -16.55 13.45
N SER A 51 -3.03 -16.86 12.42
CA SER A 51 -2.73 -16.51 11.03
C SER A 51 -4.00 -16.35 10.20
N ALA A 52 -3.87 -15.67 9.06
CA ALA A 52 -4.95 -15.53 8.07
C ALA A 52 -4.39 -15.25 6.67
N ARG A 53 -5.21 -15.50 5.65
CA ARG A 53 -5.06 -14.92 4.31
C ARG A 53 -5.90 -13.67 4.21
N PHE A 54 -5.46 -12.72 3.40
CA PHE A 54 -6.23 -11.50 3.13
C PHE A 54 -6.15 -11.09 1.67
N THR A 55 -7.20 -10.38 1.25
CA THR A 55 -7.27 -9.60 0.01
C THR A 55 -7.79 -8.23 0.37
N ALA A 56 -7.02 -7.18 0.09
CA ALA A 56 -7.44 -5.79 0.24
C ALA A 56 -7.43 -5.11 -1.13
N THR A 57 -8.50 -4.39 -1.46
CA THR A 57 -8.65 -3.71 -2.74
C THR A 57 -9.06 -2.26 -2.52
N VAL A 58 -8.51 -1.35 -3.32
CA VAL A 58 -9.03 0.01 -3.52
C VAL A 58 -9.34 0.17 -5.00
N GLU A 59 -10.59 0.51 -5.32
CA GLU A 59 -11.09 0.66 -6.69
C GLU A 59 -11.45 2.12 -6.97
N TYR A 60 -11.01 2.58 -8.13
CA TYR A 60 -11.28 3.90 -8.69
C TYR A 60 -12.15 3.69 -9.92
N ASN A 61 -13.44 3.96 -9.79
CA ASN A 61 -14.42 3.71 -10.83
C ASN A 61 -14.58 4.95 -11.72
N SER A 62 -14.47 4.75 -13.03
CA SER A 62 -14.88 5.73 -14.04
C SER A 62 -16.11 5.21 -14.79
N PRO A 63 -16.75 6.04 -15.64
CA PRO A 63 -17.90 5.58 -16.43
C PRO A 63 -17.60 4.41 -17.39
N THR A 64 -16.34 4.24 -17.81
CA THR A 64 -15.97 3.26 -18.84
C THR A 64 -15.12 2.11 -18.31
N THR A 65 -14.40 2.30 -17.20
CA THR A 65 -13.40 1.33 -16.73
C THR A 65 -13.06 1.55 -15.25
N THR A 66 -12.36 0.58 -14.63
CA THR A 66 -11.98 0.61 -13.21
C THR A 66 -10.48 0.43 -13.06
N ALA A 67 -9.81 1.39 -12.41
CA ALA A 67 -8.46 1.21 -11.92
C ALA A 67 -8.50 0.60 -10.50
N ARG A 68 -7.54 -0.26 -10.16
CA ARG A 68 -7.51 -0.93 -8.86
C ARG A 68 -6.11 -1.04 -8.28
N HIS A 69 -6.03 -0.92 -6.96
CA HIS A 69 -4.88 -1.35 -6.15
C HIS A 69 -5.30 -2.57 -5.35
N LEU A 70 -4.64 -3.69 -5.58
CA LEU A 70 -4.92 -4.97 -4.97
C LEU A 70 -3.71 -5.42 -4.13
N ALA A 71 -3.96 -5.86 -2.91
CA ALA A 71 -2.99 -6.51 -2.05
C ALA A 71 -3.52 -7.89 -1.66
N THR A 72 -2.80 -8.95 -2.01
CA THR A 72 -3.16 -10.32 -1.62
C THR A 72 -2.02 -10.93 -0.83
N GLY A 73 -2.32 -11.57 0.29
CA GLY A 73 -1.24 -12.04 1.15
C GLY A 73 -1.64 -12.91 2.32
N THR A 74 -0.66 -13.11 3.18
CA THR A 74 -0.76 -13.91 4.42
C THR A 74 -0.26 -13.10 5.60
N LEU A 75 -0.90 -13.32 6.74
CA LEU A 75 -0.60 -12.70 8.03
C LEU A 75 -0.23 -13.82 9.01
N ASP A 76 0.82 -13.59 9.78
CA ASP A 76 1.19 -14.40 10.96
C ASP A 76 1.17 -13.44 12.15
N PHE A 77 0.04 -13.45 12.88
CA PHE A 77 -0.19 -12.57 14.02
C PHE A 77 0.71 -12.92 15.20
N ALA A 78 1.04 -14.21 15.37
CA ALA A 78 1.90 -14.68 16.44
C ALA A 78 3.34 -14.16 16.28
N ARG A 79 3.82 -14.06 15.04
CA ARG A 79 5.16 -13.52 14.73
C ARG A 79 5.16 -12.02 14.40
N GLY A 80 3.99 -11.42 14.21
CA GLY A 80 3.88 -10.03 13.77
C GLY A 80 4.49 -9.82 12.38
N THR A 81 4.31 -10.80 11.49
CA THR A 81 4.84 -10.77 10.13
C THR A 81 3.73 -10.90 9.10
N ALA A 82 3.96 -10.32 7.92
CA ALA A 82 3.10 -10.51 6.76
C ALA A 82 3.94 -10.63 5.49
N GLN A 83 3.34 -11.22 4.45
CA GLN A 83 3.83 -11.15 3.09
C GLN A 83 2.65 -10.97 2.14
N ALA A 84 2.76 -10.02 1.22
CA ALA A 84 1.73 -9.72 0.25
C ALA A 84 2.31 -9.41 -1.13
N GLU A 85 1.54 -9.73 -2.15
CA GLU A 85 1.72 -9.27 -3.51
C GLU A 85 0.79 -8.08 -3.75
N LEU A 86 1.38 -6.98 -4.21
CA LEU A 86 0.69 -5.77 -4.57
C LEU A 86 0.58 -5.68 -6.09
N THR A 87 -0.62 -5.51 -6.60
CA THR A 87 -0.90 -5.31 -8.01
C THR A 87 -1.60 -3.98 -8.17
N ARG A 88 -1.06 -3.12 -9.04
CA ARG A 88 -1.69 -1.87 -9.45
C ARG A 88 -2.09 -2.00 -10.91
N GLU A 89 -3.36 -1.78 -11.19
CA GLU A 89 -3.90 -1.88 -12.54
C GLU A 89 -4.60 -0.57 -12.87
N VAL A 90 -4.05 0.15 -13.85
CA VAL A 90 -4.68 1.33 -14.41
C VAL A 90 -4.93 1.03 -15.89
N PRO A 91 -6.18 0.75 -16.31
CA PRO A 91 -6.49 0.43 -17.69
C PRO A 91 -6.05 1.51 -18.67
N ALA A 92 -5.75 1.14 -19.91
CA ALA A 92 -5.24 2.09 -20.91
C ALA A 92 -6.24 3.21 -21.25
N ASP A 93 -7.54 2.91 -21.12
CA ASP A 93 -8.68 3.80 -21.34
C ASP A 93 -9.13 4.53 -20.05
N PHE A 94 -8.40 4.39 -18.95
CA PHE A 94 -8.68 5.14 -17.73
C PHE A 94 -8.46 6.65 -17.97
N PRO A 95 -9.26 7.55 -17.34
CA PRO A 95 -9.17 8.99 -17.57
C PRO A 95 -7.74 9.53 -17.49
N ALA A 96 -7.27 10.14 -18.60
CA ALA A 96 -5.86 10.51 -18.77
C ALA A 96 -5.34 11.52 -17.74
N ASP A 97 -6.22 12.36 -17.19
CA ASP A 97 -5.86 13.37 -16.17
C ASP A 97 -5.79 12.79 -14.74
N ALA A 98 -6.45 11.65 -14.48
CA ALA A 98 -6.44 10.96 -13.20
C ALA A 98 -5.39 9.84 -13.16
N ALA A 99 -5.21 9.14 -14.28
CA ALA A 99 -4.31 8.01 -14.42
C ALA A 99 -2.92 8.27 -13.82
N PRO A 100 -2.14 9.31 -14.23
CA PRO A 100 -0.81 9.56 -13.70
C PRO A 100 -0.72 9.76 -12.19
N ARG A 101 -1.86 10.03 -11.52
CA ARG A 101 -1.95 10.18 -10.06
C ARG A 101 -2.03 8.83 -9.35
N LEU A 102 -2.66 7.85 -10.00
CA LEU A 102 -2.78 6.47 -9.51
C LEU A 102 -1.52 5.67 -9.83
N ASP A 103 -1.26 5.44 -11.11
CA ASP A 103 -0.06 4.79 -11.66
C ASP A 103 -0.06 4.99 -13.19
N ARG A 104 0.87 4.39 -13.91
CA ARG A 104 0.90 4.47 -15.37
C ARG A 104 -0.22 3.65 -16.02
N ASN A 105 -0.86 4.21 -17.05
CA ASN A 105 -1.84 3.51 -17.87
C ASN A 105 -1.24 2.27 -18.57
N GLY A 106 -2.01 1.19 -18.59
CA GLY A 106 -1.69 -0.05 -19.28
C GLY A 106 -0.54 -0.86 -18.68
N VAL A 107 -0.06 -0.46 -17.49
CA VAL A 107 1.07 -1.09 -16.82
C VAL A 107 0.62 -1.74 -15.53
N THR A 108 0.89 -3.04 -15.41
CA THR A 108 0.65 -3.82 -14.19
C THR A 108 1.97 -4.39 -13.70
N TYR A 109 2.43 -3.92 -12.54
CA TYR A 109 3.61 -4.49 -11.90
C TYR A 109 3.25 -5.15 -10.57
N PRO A 110 3.34 -6.49 -10.48
CA PRO A 110 3.27 -7.15 -9.19
C PRO A 110 4.51 -6.79 -8.38
N GLN A 111 4.30 -6.36 -7.15
CA GLN A 111 5.34 -6.01 -6.20
C GLN A 111 5.15 -6.82 -4.93
N THR A 112 6.14 -7.64 -4.58
CA THR A 112 6.08 -8.38 -3.32
C THR A 112 6.61 -7.52 -2.17
N LEU A 113 5.79 -7.36 -1.14
CA LEU A 113 6.17 -6.80 0.14
C LEU A 113 6.11 -7.85 1.25
N ALA A 114 6.91 -7.65 2.28
CA ALA A 114 6.82 -8.38 3.53
C ALA A 114 7.11 -7.45 4.70
N THR A 115 6.65 -7.83 5.89
CA THR A 115 6.83 -7.05 7.10
C THR A 115 7.31 -7.93 8.23
N ALA A 116 8.11 -7.33 9.12
CA ALA A 116 8.50 -7.95 10.39
C ALA A 116 8.77 -6.87 11.43
N GLY A 117 7.99 -6.85 12.52
CA GLY A 117 8.10 -5.81 13.54
C GLY A 117 7.75 -4.43 12.97
N ALA A 118 8.68 -3.49 12.96
CA ALA A 118 8.50 -2.14 12.37
C ALA A 118 9.06 -2.02 10.94
N ASP A 119 9.68 -3.09 10.44
CA ASP A 119 10.41 -3.09 9.20
C ASP A 119 9.57 -3.59 8.04
N VAL A 120 9.84 -3.04 6.87
CA VAL A 120 9.24 -3.48 5.61
C VAL A 120 10.35 -4.01 4.71
N TYR A 121 10.01 -5.02 3.92
CA TYR A 121 10.90 -5.62 2.95
C TYR A 121 10.20 -5.57 1.60
N ALA A 122 10.91 -5.15 0.56
CA ALA A 122 10.37 -5.08 -0.78
C ALA A 122 11.24 -5.90 -1.73
N ARG A 123 10.62 -6.75 -2.55
CA ARG A 123 11.35 -7.60 -3.48
C ARG A 123 11.53 -6.89 -4.82
N GLY A 124 12.78 -6.70 -5.21
CA GLY A 124 13.15 -6.18 -6.54
C GLY A 124 12.81 -7.15 -7.65
N VAL A 125 12.65 -6.62 -8.86
CA VAL A 125 12.50 -7.40 -10.08
C VAL A 125 13.69 -8.34 -10.32
N ASP A 126 14.88 -8.01 -9.83
CA ASP A 126 16.04 -8.90 -9.88
C ASP A 126 16.04 -9.98 -8.76
N GLY A 127 14.97 -10.07 -7.99
CA GLY A 127 14.75 -11.09 -6.96
C GLY A 127 15.34 -10.76 -5.59
N VAL A 128 16.12 -9.68 -5.45
CA VAL A 128 16.75 -9.25 -4.19
C VAL A 128 15.71 -8.60 -3.28
N TRP A 129 15.73 -8.94 -2.00
CA TRP A 129 14.96 -8.24 -0.97
C TRP A 129 15.70 -6.99 -0.51
N LEU A 130 14.99 -5.87 -0.48
CA LEU A 130 15.44 -4.62 0.10
C LEU A 130 14.78 -4.41 1.46
N HIS A 131 15.58 -4.18 2.49
CA HIS A 131 15.13 -3.89 3.85
C HIS A 131 14.94 -2.40 4.05
N TRP A 132 13.73 -2.03 4.47
CA TRP A 132 13.25 -0.68 4.71
C TRP A 132 12.94 -0.48 6.20
N PRO A 133 13.97 -0.17 7.01
CA PRO A 133 13.72 0.21 8.40
C PRO A 133 12.93 1.52 8.45
N ALA A 134 12.21 1.75 9.56
CA ALA A 134 11.37 2.93 9.74
C ALA A 134 12.10 4.25 9.44
N ALA A 135 13.36 4.39 9.87
CA ALA A 135 14.18 5.56 9.60
C ALA A 135 14.51 5.74 8.10
N ALA A 136 14.70 4.66 7.35
CA ALA A 136 14.92 4.74 5.91
C ALA A 136 13.65 5.16 5.18
N ARG A 137 12.49 4.65 5.58
CA ARG A 137 11.18 5.08 5.04
C ARG A 137 10.97 6.57 5.28
N ALA A 138 11.13 7.05 6.51
CA ALA A 138 10.99 8.47 6.83
C ALA A 138 11.97 9.37 6.06
N ALA A 139 13.20 8.90 5.79
CA ALA A 139 14.21 9.68 5.07
C ALA A 139 14.04 9.68 3.54
N LEU A 140 13.62 8.55 2.96
CA LEU A 140 13.55 8.36 1.51
C LEU A 140 12.15 8.58 0.93
N ASP A 141 11.13 8.48 1.77
CA ASP A 141 9.73 8.77 1.45
C ASP A 141 9.09 9.60 2.59
N PRO A 142 9.49 10.87 2.75
CA PRO A 142 9.01 11.72 3.84
C PRO A 142 7.51 12.03 3.76
N LYS A 143 6.88 11.81 2.60
CA LYS A 143 5.44 12.00 2.40
C LYS A 143 4.62 10.75 2.72
N GLY A 144 5.26 9.58 2.80
CA GLY A 144 4.58 8.31 3.08
C GLY A 144 3.78 7.77 1.89
N ASP A 145 4.12 8.18 0.67
CA ASP A 145 3.39 7.80 -0.55
C ASP A 145 3.78 6.43 -1.09
N ALA A 146 4.97 5.95 -0.71
CA ALA A 146 5.51 4.71 -1.20
C ALA A 146 4.75 3.51 -0.64
N ALA A 147 4.70 2.42 -1.40
CA ALA A 147 4.12 1.17 -0.94
C ALA A 147 4.78 0.66 0.36
N VAL A 148 6.09 0.89 0.53
CA VAL A 148 6.80 0.54 1.79
C VAL A 148 6.37 1.36 2.99
N SER A 149 5.85 2.57 2.78
CA SER A 149 5.36 3.44 3.85
C SER A 149 3.89 3.16 4.13
N LEU A 150 3.06 3.10 3.08
CA LEU A 150 1.63 2.84 3.15
C LEU A 150 1.31 1.48 3.80
N HIS A 151 2.09 0.45 3.45
CA HIS A 151 1.88 -0.92 3.96
C HIS A 151 2.82 -1.29 5.11
N ALA A 152 3.37 -0.28 5.79
CA ALA A 152 4.06 -0.52 7.05
C ALA A 152 3.12 -1.17 8.07
N PRO A 153 3.61 -2.01 8.99
CA PRO A 153 2.78 -2.67 10.00
C PRO A 153 1.90 -1.68 10.76
N GLY A 154 0.61 -1.98 10.81
CA GLY A 154 -0.40 -1.17 11.47
C GLY A 154 -0.62 -1.58 12.92
N ARG A 155 -1.66 -1.02 13.54
CA ARG A 155 -2.05 -1.36 14.93
C ARG A 155 -2.87 -2.65 14.97
N VAL A 156 -3.59 -2.94 13.89
CA VAL A 156 -4.51 -4.07 13.79
C VAL A 156 -3.84 -5.24 13.11
N LEU A 157 -3.30 -5.04 11.91
CA LEU A 157 -2.65 -6.10 11.14
C LEU A 157 -1.14 -5.89 11.04
N PRO A 158 -0.35 -6.98 10.90
CA PRO A 158 1.07 -6.86 10.55
C PRO A 158 1.29 -6.33 9.11
N PHE A 159 0.24 -5.93 8.40
CA PHE A 159 0.28 -5.31 7.07
C PHE A 159 -0.69 -4.10 7.05
N GLY A 160 -0.15 -2.89 6.93
CA GLY A 160 -0.93 -1.65 6.97
C GLY A 160 -1.60 -1.28 5.65
N GLY A 161 -2.29 -0.14 5.64
CA GLY A 161 -3.01 0.37 4.46
C GLY A 161 -4.20 -0.51 4.09
N THR A 162 -4.89 -1.09 5.08
CA THR A 162 -6.08 -1.92 4.89
C THR A 162 -7.22 -1.47 5.79
N LEU A 163 -8.46 -1.85 5.43
CA LEU A 163 -9.64 -1.48 6.21
C LEU A 163 -9.68 -2.02 7.64
N ALA A 164 -8.87 -3.04 7.95
CA ALA A 164 -8.79 -3.55 9.31
C ALA A 164 -8.36 -2.47 10.32
N GLU A 165 -7.53 -1.51 9.90
CA GLU A 165 -7.14 -0.36 10.74
C GLU A 165 -8.33 0.56 11.08
N LEU A 166 -9.36 0.59 10.23
CA LEU A 166 -10.58 1.36 10.45
C LEU A 166 -11.56 0.65 11.39
N VAL A 167 -11.64 -0.69 11.32
CA VAL A 167 -12.61 -1.50 12.09
C VAL A 167 -12.51 -1.24 13.60
N ALA A 168 -11.29 -1.08 14.13
CA ALA A 168 -11.09 -0.82 15.56
C ALA A 168 -11.67 0.52 16.03
N ALA A 169 -11.78 1.49 15.12
CA ALA A 169 -12.26 2.85 15.39
C ALA A 169 -13.71 3.08 14.91
N ALA A 170 -14.31 2.09 14.26
CA ALA A 170 -15.65 2.18 13.72
C ALA A 170 -16.71 2.13 14.84
N VAL A 171 -17.77 2.91 14.67
CA VAL A 171 -18.88 3.02 15.61
C VAL A 171 -20.11 2.33 15.00
N PRO A 172 -20.55 1.18 15.55
CA PRO A 172 -21.80 0.55 15.12
C PRO A 172 -22.98 1.51 15.30
N GLN A 173 -23.83 1.62 14.28
CA GLN A 173 -24.98 2.53 14.30
C GLN A 173 -26.24 1.88 14.88
N GLN A 174 -26.31 0.56 14.80
CA GLN A 174 -27.47 -0.24 15.23
C GLN A 174 -27.03 -1.64 15.62
N GLU A 175 -27.97 -2.44 16.14
CA GLU A 175 -27.71 -3.86 16.38
C GLU A 175 -27.32 -4.56 15.06
N PRO A 176 -26.30 -5.43 15.09
CA PRO A 176 -25.85 -6.13 13.90
C PRO A 176 -26.86 -7.18 13.44
N ILE A 177 -26.91 -7.40 12.14
CA ILE A 177 -27.71 -8.45 11.55
C ILE A 177 -27.03 -9.79 11.83
N ARG A 178 -27.74 -10.72 12.47
CA ARG A 178 -27.26 -12.09 12.67
C ARG A 178 -27.39 -12.88 11.36
N ARG A 179 -26.30 -13.51 10.95
CA ARG A 179 -26.23 -14.33 9.74
C ARG A 179 -26.50 -15.80 10.08
N GLU A 180 -26.89 -16.58 9.07
CA GLU A 180 -27.22 -18.02 9.23
C GLU A 180 -26.03 -18.85 9.73
N ASP A 181 -24.81 -18.45 9.37
CA ASP A 181 -23.55 -19.07 9.80
C ASP A 181 -23.16 -18.74 11.25
N GLY A 182 -24.03 -18.02 11.98
CA GLY A 182 -23.77 -17.53 13.34
C GLY A 182 -22.92 -16.26 13.40
N GLY A 183 -22.44 -15.77 12.26
CA GLY A 183 -21.75 -14.50 12.13
C GLY A 183 -22.66 -13.29 12.29
N ARG A 184 -22.05 -12.10 12.20
CA ARG A 184 -22.75 -10.83 12.37
C ARG A 184 -22.29 -9.80 11.34
N GLU A 185 -23.23 -9.02 10.83
CA GLU A 185 -22.98 -7.90 9.92
C GLU A 185 -23.33 -6.59 10.60
N TYR A 186 -22.39 -5.65 10.59
CA TYR A 186 -22.48 -4.36 11.26
C TYR A 186 -22.56 -3.26 10.20
N ALA A 187 -23.60 -2.44 10.29
CA ALA A 187 -23.58 -1.09 9.74
C ALA A 187 -22.89 -0.18 10.76
N ALA A 188 -21.71 0.33 10.42
CA ALA A 188 -20.91 1.20 11.26
C ALA A 188 -20.54 2.49 10.53
N THR A 189 -19.96 3.44 11.25
CA THR A 189 -19.35 4.63 10.66
C THR A 189 -17.92 4.81 11.12
N VAL A 190 -17.11 5.44 10.29
CA VAL A 190 -15.73 5.82 10.60
C VAL A 190 -15.51 7.28 10.19
N PRO A 191 -14.71 8.07 10.91
CA PRO A 191 -14.40 9.43 10.49
C PRO A 191 -13.70 9.45 9.13
N LEU A 192 -14.08 10.40 8.26
CA LEU A 192 -13.50 10.61 6.93
C LEU A 192 -11.97 10.73 6.97
N GLY A 193 -11.47 11.46 7.96
CA GLY A 193 -10.03 11.66 8.17
C GLY A 193 -9.25 10.39 8.52
N ARG A 194 -9.92 9.27 8.81
CA ARG A 194 -9.29 7.96 8.95
C ARG A 194 -9.28 7.17 7.65
N ALA A 195 -10.35 7.27 6.86
CA ALA A 195 -10.44 6.58 5.57
C ALA A 195 -9.42 7.09 4.56
N GLN A 196 -9.07 8.38 4.62
CA GLN A 196 -8.00 8.96 3.78
C GLN A 196 -6.63 8.29 4.00
N ASP A 197 -6.37 7.71 5.18
CA ASP A 197 -5.09 7.04 5.49
C ASP A 197 -4.89 5.75 4.67
N LEU A 198 -5.95 5.26 4.01
CA LEU A 198 -5.89 4.14 3.06
C LEU A 198 -5.37 4.56 1.68
N LEU A 199 -5.41 5.87 1.38
CA LEU A 199 -4.99 6.41 0.11
C LEU A 199 -3.54 6.92 0.20
N PRO A 200 -2.77 6.80 -0.89
CA PRO A 200 -1.50 7.51 -0.98
C PRO A 200 -1.71 9.02 -0.79
N SER A 201 -0.82 9.72 -0.06
CA SER A 201 -0.92 11.17 0.22
C SER A 201 -0.88 12.06 -1.03
N ARG A 202 -0.41 11.52 -2.17
CA ARG A 202 -0.47 12.18 -3.49
C ARG A 202 -1.89 12.30 -4.06
N ILE A 203 -2.82 11.47 -3.58
CA ILE A 203 -4.24 11.46 -3.98
C ILE A 203 -5.11 11.91 -2.80
N GLY A 204 -4.73 11.56 -1.56
CA GLY A 204 -5.53 11.87 -0.37
C GLY A 204 -5.78 13.37 -0.18
N PRO A 205 -6.98 13.74 0.29
CA PRO A 205 -7.32 15.15 0.55
C PRO A 205 -6.36 15.73 1.59
N LYS A 206 -5.80 16.91 1.32
CA LYS A 206 -5.00 17.68 2.28
C LYS A 206 -5.88 18.76 2.88
N THR A 207 -6.68 18.38 3.86
CA THR A 207 -7.51 19.31 4.63
C THR A 207 -7.16 19.23 6.10
N ASP A 208 -6.93 20.38 6.71
CA ASP A 208 -6.76 20.52 8.17
C ASP A 208 -8.09 20.85 8.86
N SER A 209 -9.19 20.92 8.10
CA SER A 209 -10.51 21.22 8.66
C SER A 209 -11.03 20.04 9.47
N LYS A 210 -10.98 20.21 10.80
CA LYS A 210 -11.44 19.22 11.76
C LYS A 210 -12.89 18.77 11.52
N ALA A 211 -13.79 19.69 11.18
CA ALA A 211 -15.20 19.37 10.96
C ALA A 211 -15.40 18.36 9.82
N TYR A 212 -14.63 18.48 8.73
CA TYR A 212 -14.68 17.53 7.61
C TYR A 212 -14.00 16.21 7.96
N LEU A 213 -12.88 16.24 8.68
CA LEU A 213 -12.18 15.01 9.09
C LEU A 213 -13.02 14.13 10.04
N GLU A 214 -13.98 14.73 10.74
CA GLU A 214 -14.91 14.06 11.65
C GLU A 214 -16.22 13.60 10.97
N GLU A 215 -16.42 13.92 9.68
CA GLU A 215 -17.61 13.52 8.94
C GLU A 215 -17.73 11.98 8.86
N PRO A 216 -18.89 11.39 9.19
CA PRO A 216 -19.03 9.94 9.26
C PRO A 216 -19.16 9.32 7.86
N LEU A 217 -18.23 8.44 7.52
CA LEU A 217 -18.32 7.56 6.36
C LEU A 217 -18.97 6.22 6.75
N PRO A 218 -19.92 5.69 5.96
CA PRO A 218 -20.50 4.38 6.20
C PRO A 218 -19.47 3.27 5.95
N LEU A 219 -19.37 2.33 6.90
CA LEU A 219 -18.51 1.16 6.84
C LEU A 219 -19.35 -0.08 7.16
N THR A 220 -19.35 -1.06 6.27
CA THR A 220 -19.94 -2.38 6.54
C THR A 220 -18.85 -3.31 7.05
N VAL A 221 -19.09 -4.00 8.16
CA VAL A 221 -18.16 -4.98 8.74
C VAL A 221 -18.86 -6.31 8.95
N VAL A 222 -18.26 -7.39 8.46
CA VAL A 222 -18.77 -8.74 8.63
C VAL A 222 -17.82 -9.54 9.51
N LEU A 223 -18.37 -10.16 10.56
CA LEU A 223 -17.66 -11.05 11.47
C LEU A 223 -18.18 -12.49 11.33
N ASP A 224 -17.32 -13.48 11.54
CA ASP A 224 -17.71 -14.89 11.61
C ASP A 224 -18.35 -15.27 12.94
N ALA A 225 -18.75 -16.54 13.09
CA ALA A 225 -19.41 -17.04 14.30
C ALA A 225 -18.56 -16.93 15.58
N ARG A 226 -17.24 -16.75 15.45
CA ARG A 226 -16.31 -16.54 16.58
C ARG A 226 -16.06 -15.05 16.84
N GLY A 227 -16.58 -14.16 16.00
CA GLY A 227 -16.35 -12.73 16.08
C GLY A 227 -15.04 -12.28 15.41
N ARG A 228 -14.46 -13.09 14.51
CA ARG A 228 -13.27 -12.72 13.73
C ARG A 228 -13.69 -11.97 12.47
N LEU A 229 -12.86 -11.02 12.02
CA LEU A 229 -13.12 -10.21 10.83
C LEU A 229 -13.18 -11.10 9.58
N LEU A 230 -14.27 -11.08 8.82
CA LEU A 230 -14.37 -11.74 7.52
C LEU A 230 -14.23 -10.74 6.39
N SER A 231 -14.90 -9.60 6.51
CA SER A 231 -14.77 -8.52 5.55
C SER A 231 -15.04 -7.15 6.16
N ALA A 232 -14.50 -6.14 5.49
CA ALA A 232 -14.83 -4.74 5.70
C ALA A 232 -14.97 -4.07 4.34
N ASP A 233 -15.90 -3.14 4.24
CA ASP A 233 -16.32 -2.51 2.98
C ASP A 233 -16.69 -1.05 3.24
N VAL A 234 -16.13 -0.13 2.46
CA VAL A 234 -16.39 1.32 2.58
C VAL A 234 -16.57 1.94 1.20
N ASP A 235 -17.67 2.68 1.04
CA ASP A 235 -17.83 3.62 -0.05
C ASP A 235 -17.22 4.97 0.38
N MET A 236 -16.22 5.42 -0.36
CA MET A 236 -15.48 6.65 -0.12
C MET A 236 -15.86 7.75 -1.11
N VAL A 237 -17.08 7.73 -1.65
CA VAL A 237 -17.59 8.78 -2.54
C VAL A 237 -17.45 10.18 -1.95
N LEU A 238 -17.67 10.36 -0.64
CA LEU A 238 -17.48 11.67 0.03
C LEU A 238 -16.00 12.11 0.03
N VAL A 239 -15.06 11.17 0.14
CA VAL A 239 -13.62 11.46 -0.01
C VAL A 239 -13.34 11.91 -1.44
N LEU A 240 -13.94 11.24 -2.44
CA LEU A 240 -13.79 11.59 -3.85
C LEU A 240 -14.38 12.94 -4.20
N GLU A 241 -15.57 13.26 -3.71
CA GLU A 241 -16.19 14.57 -3.87
C GLU A 241 -15.31 15.68 -3.30
N GLN A 242 -14.71 15.46 -2.12
CA GLN A 242 -13.79 16.42 -1.53
C GLN A 242 -12.51 16.60 -2.36
N MET A 243 -11.94 15.50 -2.87
CA MET A 243 -10.79 15.54 -3.76
C MET A 243 -11.09 16.32 -5.04
N ASN A 244 -12.30 16.19 -5.61
CA ASN A 244 -12.70 16.81 -6.87
C ASN A 244 -13.26 18.24 -6.71
N GLY A 245 -13.91 18.55 -5.59
CA GLY A 245 -14.59 19.83 -5.35
C GLY A 245 -13.71 20.94 -4.78
N SER A 246 -12.48 20.62 -4.37
CA SER A 246 -11.58 21.60 -3.78
C SER A 246 -10.93 22.49 -4.87
N SER A 247 -11.42 23.71 -5.00
CA SER A 247 -10.95 24.74 -5.96
C SER A 247 -9.54 25.28 -5.69
N HIS A 248 -8.89 24.87 -4.61
CA HIS A 248 -7.48 25.16 -4.38
C HIS A 248 -6.62 24.31 -5.33
N GLN A 249 -5.89 24.97 -6.23
CA GLN A 249 -4.97 24.37 -7.22
C GLN A 249 -3.91 23.41 -6.62
N SER A 250 -3.79 23.34 -5.29
CA SER A 250 -2.94 22.39 -4.56
C SER A 250 -3.59 21.04 -4.25
N MET A 251 -4.93 20.93 -4.39
CA MET A 251 -5.69 19.70 -4.20
C MET A 251 -5.73 18.92 -5.51
N GLN A 252 -5.02 17.80 -5.53
CA GLN A 252 -4.91 16.96 -6.71
C GLN A 252 -6.11 16.01 -6.78
N GLY A 253 -7.25 16.46 -7.30
CA GLY A 253 -8.43 15.62 -7.54
C GLY A 253 -8.21 14.40 -8.47
N LEU A 254 -9.25 13.64 -8.75
CA LEU A 254 -9.24 12.53 -9.72
C LEU A 254 -10.29 12.80 -10.81
N PRO A 255 -10.00 13.67 -11.81
CA PRO A 255 -10.97 14.01 -12.84
C PRO A 255 -11.47 12.78 -13.61
N GLY A 256 -12.78 12.66 -13.79
CA GLY A 256 -13.40 11.53 -14.49
C GLY A 256 -13.56 10.26 -13.65
N VAL A 257 -13.07 10.24 -12.41
CA VAL A 257 -13.40 9.19 -11.43
C VAL A 257 -14.71 9.57 -10.75
N THR A 258 -15.66 8.65 -10.75
CA THR A 258 -17.03 8.82 -10.24
C THR A 258 -17.33 7.94 -9.03
N GLY A 259 -16.47 6.99 -8.70
CA GLY A 259 -16.59 6.18 -7.49
C GLY A 259 -15.23 5.83 -6.91
N LEU A 260 -15.16 5.74 -5.59
CA LEU A 260 -13.99 5.31 -4.85
C LEU A 260 -14.44 4.33 -3.78
N HIS A 261 -13.93 3.11 -3.83
CA HIS A 261 -14.39 2.03 -2.99
C HIS A 261 -13.21 1.25 -2.44
N ALA A 262 -13.29 0.80 -1.19
CA ALA A 262 -12.29 -0.10 -0.62
C ALA A 262 -12.95 -1.31 0.01
N THR A 263 -12.28 -2.45 -0.14
CA THR A 263 -12.69 -3.74 0.43
C THR A 263 -11.52 -4.44 1.09
N LEU A 264 -11.83 -5.20 2.13
CA LEU A 264 -10.93 -6.15 2.76
C LEU A 264 -11.71 -7.43 2.96
N THR A 265 -11.08 -8.57 2.63
CA THR A 265 -11.58 -9.90 2.96
C THR A 265 -10.49 -10.69 3.65
N MET A 266 -10.88 -11.54 4.59
CA MET A 266 -9.99 -12.37 5.38
C MET A 266 -10.53 -13.80 5.48
N ALA A 267 -9.65 -14.77 5.35
CA ALA A 267 -10.02 -16.19 5.33
C ALA A 267 -8.86 -17.08 5.79
N GLY A 268 -9.09 -18.40 5.88
CA GLY A 268 -8.05 -19.37 6.19
C GLY A 268 -7.44 -19.18 7.58
N TYR A 269 -8.26 -18.80 8.55
CA TYR A 269 -7.80 -18.54 9.92
C TYR A 269 -7.15 -19.77 10.56
N GLY A 270 -5.94 -19.57 11.10
CA GLY A 270 -5.14 -20.62 11.74
C GLY A 270 -4.36 -21.52 10.77
N GLU A 271 -4.51 -21.34 9.45
CA GLU A 271 -3.68 -22.04 8.48
C GLU A 271 -2.25 -21.49 8.46
N PRO A 272 -1.20 -22.32 8.37
CA PRO A 272 0.17 -21.83 8.33
C PRO A 272 0.37 -20.79 7.22
N ALA A 273 0.92 -19.62 7.57
CA ALA A 273 1.10 -18.50 6.63
C ALA A 273 2.04 -18.82 5.44
N GLY A 274 2.80 -19.93 5.51
CA GLY A 274 3.53 -20.52 4.38
C GLY A 274 4.74 -19.74 3.86
N HIS A 275 4.93 -18.48 4.26
CA HIS A 275 6.03 -17.65 3.81
C HIS A 275 7.26 -17.74 4.73
N ARG A 276 8.45 -17.61 4.12
CA ARG A 276 9.72 -17.51 4.86
C ARG A 276 10.03 -16.04 5.10
N SER A 277 10.57 -15.74 6.28
CA SER A 277 11.02 -14.38 6.57
C SER A 277 12.05 -13.91 5.53
N PRO A 278 11.91 -12.70 4.99
CA PRO A 278 12.91 -12.09 4.12
C PRO A 278 14.15 -11.63 4.90
N ALA A 279 14.13 -11.61 6.23
CA ALA A 279 15.31 -11.23 7.02
C ALA A 279 16.45 -12.25 6.85
N GLY A 280 17.65 -11.79 6.49
CA GLY A 280 18.83 -12.64 6.40
C GLY A 280 19.95 -12.09 5.50
N PRO A 281 21.04 -12.85 5.31
CA PRO A 281 22.25 -12.38 4.61
C PRO A 281 22.07 -11.98 3.14
N ARG A 282 20.95 -12.39 2.52
CA ARG A 282 20.62 -12.10 1.12
C ARG A 282 19.78 -10.84 0.94
N THR A 283 19.51 -10.13 2.03
CA THR A 283 18.70 -8.92 2.05
C THR A 283 19.61 -7.71 2.13
N ALA A 284 19.43 -6.79 1.19
CA ALA A 284 20.23 -5.58 1.12
C ALA A 284 19.53 -4.44 1.85
N ASP A 285 20.31 -3.61 2.55
CA ASP A 285 19.80 -2.38 3.17
C ASP A 285 19.38 -1.40 2.06
N ALA A 286 18.12 -0.96 2.07
CA ALA A 286 17.58 -0.09 1.03
C ALA A 286 18.30 1.26 0.99
N ARG A 287 18.63 1.85 2.15
CA ARG A 287 19.31 3.16 2.23
C ARG A 287 20.72 3.10 1.68
N ARG A 288 21.43 1.99 1.89
CA ARG A 288 22.79 1.79 1.35
C ARG A 288 22.80 1.40 -0.12
N SER A 289 21.73 0.74 -0.58
CA SER A 289 21.67 0.19 -1.94
C SER A 289 20.99 1.14 -2.94
N ALA A 290 20.13 2.05 -2.46
CA ALA A 290 19.48 3.04 -3.29
C ALA A 290 20.47 4.16 -3.64
N THR A 291 20.54 4.48 -4.92
CA THR A 291 21.33 5.57 -5.48
C THR A 291 20.39 6.55 -6.16
N ASP A 292 20.76 7.83 -6.15
CA ASP A 292 20.06 8.85 -6.90
C ASP A 292 20.19 8.62 -8.39
N THR A 293 19.06 8.55 -9.09
CA THR A 293 19.03 8.37 -10.54
C THR A 293 19.75 9.48 -11.29
N PHE A 294 19.77 10.71 -10.76
CA PHE A 294 20.45 11.87 -11.35
C PHE A 294 21.98 11.83 -11.19
N SER A 295 22.51 10.90 -10.40
CA SER A 295 23.95 10.71 -10.20
C SER A 295 24.56 9.63 -11.09
N LEU A 296 23.74 8.98 -11.92
CA LEU A 296 24.15 7.78 -12.65
C LEU A 296 24.87 8.09 -13.95
N ARG A 297 25.96 7.37 -14.18
CA ARG A 297 26.74 7.51 -15.41
C ARG A 297 26.04 6.84 -16.58
N LYS A 298 26.25 7.39 -17.78
CA LYS A 298 25.88 6.75 -19.05
C LYS A 298 26.39 5.29 -19.09
N GLY A 299 25.53 4.38 -19.53
CA GLY A 299 25.80 2.94 -19.63
C GLY A 299 25.46 2.15 -18.37
N THR A 300 25.10 2.81 -17.27
CA THR A 300 24.71 2.12 -16.02
C THR A 300 23.41 1.35 -16.21
N CYS A 301 23.36 0.12 -15.70
CA CYS A 301 22.13 -0.66 -15.59
C CYS A 301 21.61 -0.60 -14.15
N ALA A 302 20.29 -0.51 -14.00
CA ALA A 302 19.66 -0.42 -12.70
C ALA A 302 18.29 -1.09 -12.69
N VAL A 303 17.76 -1.23 -11.48
CA VAL A 303 16.35 -1.54 -11.25
C VAL A 303 15.76 -0.46 -10.34
N PRO A 304 14.47 -0.10 -10.50
CA PRO A 304 13.76 0.72 -9.54
C PRO A 304 13.94 0.17 -8.13
N THR A 305 14.11 1.06 -7.15
CA THR A 305 14.18 0.63 -5.76
C THR A 305 12.79 0.14 -5.35
N ALA A 306 12.63 -1.18 -5.30
CA ALA A 306 11.36 -1.80 -4.92
C ALA A 306 10.87 -1.19 -3.61
N GLY A 307 9.62 -0.76 -3.59
CA GLY A 307 9.02 -0.12 -2.43
C GLY A 307 8.56 1.30 -2.70
N LEU A 308 9.41 2.12 -3.35
CA LEU A 308 9.19 3.57 -3.44
C LEU A 308 8.11 3.96 -4.46
N GLY A 309 7.91 3.15 -5.50
CA GLY A 309 6.92 3.46 -6.53
C GLY A 309 7.32 4.58 -7.48
N ASP A 310 8.56 5.09 -7.38
CA ASP A 310 9.14 6.02 -8.35
C ASP A 310 10.56 5.59 -8.79
N ALA A 311 11.00 6.12 -9.93
CA ALA A 311 12.28 5.79 -10.55
C ALA A 311 13.41 6.78 -10.19
N THR A 312 13.21 7.68 -9.21
CA THR A 312 14.22 8.65 -8.77
C THR A 312 15.29 8.02 -7.89
N ARG A 313 14.95 6.88 -7.28
CA ARG A 313 15.87 6.04 -6.53
C ARG A 313 15.95 4.68 -7.20
N VAL A 314 17.15 4.27 -7.55
CA VAL A 314 17.39 2.96 -8.17
C VAL A 314 18.52 2.22 -7.48
N ARG A 315 18.58 0.91 -7.69
CA ARG A 315 19.75 0.13 -7.32
C ARG A 315 20.55 -0.20 -8.57
N VAL A 316 21.82 0.20 -8.57
CA VAL A 316 22.76 -0.13 -9.64
C VAL A 316 23.04 -1.63 -9.65
N VAL A 317 23.03 -2.22 -10.84
CA VAL A 317 23.29 -3.65 -11.06
C VAL A 317 24.24 -3.84 -12.23
N GLY A 318 24.95 -4.97 -12.23
CA GLY A 318 25.66 -5.39 -13.44
C GLY A 318 24.70 -5.54 -14.61
N CYS A 319 25.09 -5.05 -15.78
CA CYS A 319 24.28 -5.12 -17.00
C CYS A 319 24.11 -6.56 -17.54
N ASP A 320 24.88 -7.49 -17.02
CA ASP A 320 24.78 -8.95 -17.20
C ASP A 320 23.68 -9.57 -16.31
N ARG A 321 23.20 -8.85 -15.30
CA ARG A 321 22.10 -9.29 -14.43
C ARG A 321 20.75 -8.78 -14.93
N ARG A 322 19.66 -9.33 -14.39
CA ARG A 322 18.30 -8.82 -14.64
C ARG A 322 18.22 -7.35 -14.22
N HIS A 323 17.86 -6.49 -15.16
CA HIS A 323 17.66 -5.06 -14.99
C HIS A 323 16.48 -4.61 -15.84
N THR A 324 15.84 -3.52 -15.43
CA THR A 324 14.74 -2.91 -16.18
C THR A 324 15.09 -1.50 -16.63
N MET A 325 16.23 -0.94 -16.22
CA MET A 325 16.64 0.42 -16.62
C MET A 325 18.06 0.42 -17.15
N ARG A 326 18.30 1.20 -18.19
CA ARG A 326 19.65 1.47 -18.71
C ARG A 326 19.83 2.93 -19.08
N PHE A 327 20.73 3.60 -18.38
CA PHE A 327 20.96 5.04 -18.47
C PHE A 327 21.81 5.41 -19.67
N PHE A 328 21.45 6.50 -20.36
CA PHE A 328 22.16 6.96 -21.55
C PHE A 328 22.53 8.45 -21.55
N ALA A 329 21.86 9.28 -20.76
CA ALA A 329 22.17 10.71 -20.62
C ALA A 329 21.63 11.28 -19.29
N GLN A 330 22.13 12.44 -18.90
CA GLN A 330 21.64 13.25 -17.78
C GLN A 330 21.90 14.73 -18.06
N GLY A 331 21.15 15.62 -17.41
CA GLY A 331 21.32 17.07 -17.49
C GLY A 331 20.81 17.74 -16.23
N ALA A 332 21.45 18.84 -15.85
CA ALA A 332 21.11 19.64 -14.67
C ALA A 332 21.26 21.12 -15.00
N THR A 333 20.36 21.95 -14.49
CA THR A 333 20.49 23.41 -14.50
C THR A 333 19.97 23.99 -13.19
N GLU A 334 20.69 24.97 -12.64
CA GLU A 334 20.24 25.72 -11.46
C GLU A 334 19.22 26.82 -11.82
N ASP A 335 19.11 27.15 -13.10
CA ASP A 335 18.16 28.13 -13.63
C ASP A 335 17.76 27.79 -15.06
N ALA A 336 16.59 27.18 -15.21
CA ALA A 336 15.99 26.86 -16.50
C ALA A 336 15.34 28.09 -17.18
N GLY A 337 15.28 29.25 -16.52
CA GLY A 337 14.58 30.42 -17.04
C GLY A 337 13.13 30.10 -17.40
N GLN A 338 12.77 30.35 -18.67
CA GLN A 338 11.43 30.10 -19.22
C GLN A 338 11.28 28.74 -19.90
N VAL A 339 12.31 27.89 -19.86
CA VAL A 339 12.26 26.55 -20.48
C VAL A 339 11.33 25.66 -19.66
N THR A 340 10.34 25.06 -20.31
CA THR A 340 9.45 24.12 -19.62
C THR A 340 10.18 22.81 -19.30
N PRO A 341 9.75 22.05 -18.28
CA PRO A 341 10.35 20.76 -17.97
C PRO A 341 10.33 19.76 -19.14
N ALA A 342 9.26 19.77 -19.93
CA ALA A 342 9.15 18.95 -21.13
C ALA A 342 10.18 19.35 -22.19
N GLN A 343 10.34 20.65 -22.43
CA GLN A 343 11.35 21.18 -23.36
C GLN A 343 12.78 20.87 -22.89
N PHE A 344 13.09 21.09 -21.61
CA PHE A 344 14.41 20.79 -21.06
C PHE A 344 14.75 19.31 -21.20
N THR A 345 13.78 18.44 -20.93
CA THR A 345 13.96 16.99 -21.06
C THR A 345 14.13 16.56 -22.52
N GLU A 346 13.33 17.08 -23.44
CA GLU A 346 13.47 16.81 -24.88
C GLU A 346 14.86 17.23 -25.38
N ASN A 347 15.28 18.45 -25.04
CA ASN A 347 16.60 18.98 -25.41
C ASN A 347 17.74 18.13 -24.84
N THR A 348 17.57 17.60 -23.63
CA THR A 348 18.60 16.78 -22.96
C THR A 348 18.63 15.35 -23.49
N CYS A 349 17.48 14.73 -23.76
CA CYS A 349 17.38 13.30 -24.01
C CYS A 349 17.29 12.93 -25.50
N ALA A 350 16.69 13.76 -26.37
CA ALA A 350 16.35 13.35 -27.75
C ALA A 350 17.59 13.03 -28.61
N GLY A 351 18.59 13.92 -28.60
CA GLY A 351 19.85 13.72 -29.31
C GLY A 351 20.60 12.46 -28.84
N PRO A 352 20.87 12.31 -27.53
CA PRO A 352 21.50 11.10 -27.00
C PRO A 352 20.69 9.82 -27.25
N TYR A 353 19.35 9.88 -27.24
CA TYR A 353 18.50 8.73 -27.51
C TYR A 353 18.66 8.20 -28.94
N ALA A 354 18.84 9.09 -29.93
CA ALA A 354 19.10 8.67 -31.31
C ALA A 354 20.37 7.81 -31.44
N GLN A 355 21.35 8.04 -30.57
CA GLN A 355 22.64 7.33 -30.52
C GLN A 355 22.61 6.06 -29.67
N VAL A 356 21.49 5.77 -28.97
CA VAL A 356 21.36 4.55 -28.16
C VAL A 356 21.41 3.32 -29.09
N PRO A 357 22.20 2.27 -28.75
CA PRO A 357 22.29 1.06 -29.55
C PRO A 357 20.92 0.45 -29.85
N ALA A 358 20.72 -0.03 -31.08
CA ALA A 358 19.46 -0.67 -31.48
C ALA A 358 19.07 -1.83 -30.56
N ALA A 359 20.05 -2.57 -30.04
CA ALA A 359 19.83 -3.65 -29.07
C ALA A 359 19.16 -3.19 -27.78
N TRP A 360 19.40 -1.96 -27.33
CA TRP A 360 18.78 -1.41 -26.12
C TRP A 360 17.36 -0.89 -26.41
N ARG A 361 17.11 -0.43 -27.64
CA ARG A 361 15.78 0.07 -28.06
C ARG A 361 14.81 -1.06 -28.40
N ARG A 362 15.31 -2.23 -28.81
CA ARG A 362 14.49 -3.41 -29.08
C ARG A 362 13.82 -3.89 -27.79
N GLY A 363 12.49 -3.78 -27.72
CA GLY A 363 11.72 -4.15 -26.53
C GLY A 363 11.70 -3.08 -25.44
N ALA A 364 12.34 -1.92 -25.65
CA ALA A 364 12.15 -0.78 -24.78
C ALA A 364 10.80 -0.12 -25.07
N GLU A 365 9.99 0.08 -24.04
CA GLU A 365 8.76 0.84 -24.18
C GLU A 365 9.08 2.31 -24.45
N LYS A 366 8.34 2.93 -25.39
CA LYS A 366 8.45 4.37 -25.69
C LYS A 366 8.21 5.26 -24.44
N ALA A 367 7.50 4.73 -23.44
CA ALA A 367 7.00 5.45 -22.27
C ALA A 367 7.99 5.61 -21.11
N TYR A 368 9.21 5.04 -21.18
CA TYR A 368 10.22 5.18 -20.13
C TYR A 368 11.39 6.09 -20.47
N GLY A 369 11.33 6.79 -21.60
CA GLY A 369 12.07 8.04 -21.70
C GLY A 369 11.45 9.02 -20.70
N GLN A 370 12.29 9.65 -19.87
CA GLN A 370 11.97 10.80 -19.00
C GLN A 370 11.51 10.41 -17.57
N THR A 371 12.45 10.28 -16.63
CA THR A 371 12.15 10.60 -15.22
C THR A 371 12.47 12.07 -15.01
N LEU A 372 11.42 12.85 -14.73
CA LEU A 372 11.48 14.23 -14.30
C LEU A 372 11.19 14.27 -12.79
N ARG A 373 12.12 14.81 -12.00
CA ARG A 373 11.79 15.45 -10.72
C ARG A 373 12.30 16.87 -10.81
N ILE A 374 11.39 17.83 -10.83
CA ILE A 374 11.71 19.24 -10.65
C ILE A 374 11.89 19.42 -9.14
N ASP A 375 13.13 19.58 -8.68
CA ASP A 375 13.35 20.16 -7.36
C ASP A 375 13.25 21.67 -7.54
N MET A 376 12.02 22.21 -7.49
CA MET A 376 11.86 23.65 -7.49
C MET A 376 12.41 24.15 -6.16
N GLY A 377 13.57 24.82 -6.20
CA GLY A 377 14.13 25.50 -5.04
C GLY A 377 13.09 26.40 -4.37
N SER A 378 13.28 26.68 -3.08
CA SER A 378 12.40 27.56 -2.32
C SER A 378 12.23 28.91 -3.01
N PHE A 379 11.01 29.25 -3.41
CA PHE A 379 10.66 30.56 -3.94
C PHE A 379 10.59 31.55 -2.78
N LYS A 380 11.48 32.54 -2.74
CA LYS A 380 11.33 33.69 -1.83
C LYS A 380 10.69 34.83 -2.61
N PHE A 381 9.38 34.96 -2.48
CA PHE A 381 8.69 36.17 -2.92
C PHE A 381 8.83 37.24 -1.83
N ARG A 382 9.05 38.49 -2.25
CA ARG A 382 8.76 39.66 -1.42
C ARG A 382 7.56 40.36 -2.03
N PHE A 383 6.60 40.71 -1.19
CA PHE A 383 5.52 41.60 -1.57
C PHE A 383 5.89 42.99 -1.09
N ASP A 384 5.69 44.01 -1.92
CA ASP A 384 5.75 45.38 -1.45
C ASP A 384 4.49 45.76 -0.64
N GLY A 385 4.43 47.00 -0.17
CA GLY A 385 3.28 47.53 0.59
C GLY A 385 1.96 47.58 -0.19
N ASN A 386 2.00 47.35 -1.52
CA ASN A 386 0.83 47.32 -2.40
C ASN A 386 0.43 45.90 -2.81
N GLY A 387 1.17 44.87 -2.35
CA GLY A 387 0.93 43.48 -2.72
C GLY A 387 1.55 43.09 -4.07
N GLU A 388 2.41 43.92 -4.67
CA GLU A 388 3.13 43.56 -5.88
C GLU A 388 4.37 42.72 -5.55
N ILE A 389 4.64 41.71 -6.39
CA ILE A 389 5.83 40.86 -6.27
C ILE A 389 7.05 41.71 -6.63
N THR A 390 7.92 41.96 -5.65
CA THR A 390 9.19 42.67 -5.85
C THR A 390 10.37 41.71 -5.67
N GLY A 391 11.30 41.71 -6.63
CA GLY A 391 12.50 40.87 -6.62
C GLY A 391 12.77 40.17 -7.97
N PRO A 392 13.96 39.56 -8.13
CA PRO A 392 14.26 38.78 -9.33
C PRO A 392 13.27 37.61 -9.46
N PRO A 393 12.91 37.22 -10.70
CA PRO A 393 12.04 36.07 -10.92
C PRO A 393 12.64 34.83 -10.27
N PRO A 394 11.79 33.93 -9.77
CA PRO A 394 12.28 32.73 -9.14
C PRO A 394 13.05 31.85 -10.13
N LYS A 395 14.22 31.39 -9.70
CA LYS A 395 15.01 30.42 -10.45
C LYS A 395 14.36 29.06 -10.38
N THR A 396 14.22 28.41 -11.52
CA THR A 396 13.71 27.03 -11.60
C THR A 396 14.87 26.10 -11.85
N ALA A 397 15.32 25.38 -10.81
CA ALA A 397 16.29 24.32 -10.98
C ALA A 397 15.62 23.09 -11.62
N MET A 398 16.32 22.40 -12.51
CA MET A 398 15.83 21.20 -13.18
C MET A 398 16.93 20.16 -13.29
N ASP A 399 16.61 18.92 -12.93
CA ASP A 399 17.45 17.74 -13.12
C ASP A 399 16.70 16.70 -13.96
N VAL A 400 17.42 16.11 -14.92
CA VAL A 400 16.91 15.12 -15.86
C VAL A 400 17.85 13.94 -15.93
N ALA A 401 17.28 12.74 -15.85
CA ALA A 401 17.97 11.49 -16.14
C ALA A 401 17.24 10.74 -17.27
N CYS A 402 17.99 10.36 -18.30
CA CYS A 402 17.48 9.68 -19.48
C CYS A 402 17.91 8.21 -19.46
N TYR A 403 16.94 7.30 -19.50
CA TYR A 403 17.17 5.86 -19.57
C TYR A 403 16.19 5.21 -20.54
N VAL A 404 16.57 4.03 -21.04
CA VAL A 404 15.61 3.09 -21.63
C VAL A 404 15.15 2.15 -20.55
N SER A 405 13.88 1.76 -20.59
CA SER A 405 13.36 0.73 -19.71
C SER A 405 12.80 -0.43 -20.50
N THR A 406 13.00 -1.62 -19.94
CA THR A 406 12.52 -2.88 -20.48
C THR A 406 11.72 -3.59 -19.38
N PRO A 407 10.58 -4.22 -19.72
CA PRO A 407 9.78 -4.95 -18.74
C PRO A 407 10.52 -6.12 -18.05
#